data_AF-B8C4G9-F1
#
_entry.id   AF-B8C4G9-F1
#
_cell.length_a   1.000
_cell.length_b   1.000
_cell.length_c   1.000
_cell.angle_alpha   90.00
_cell.angle_beta   90.00
_cell.angle_gamma   90.00
#
_symmetry.space_group_name_H-M   'P 1'
#
loop_
_entity.id
_entity.type
_entity.pdbx_description
1 polymer ?
#
loop_
_entity_poly.entity_id
_entity_poly.type
_entity_poly.pdbx_seq_one_letter_code
_entity_poly.pdbx_strand_id
1 'polypeptide(L)'
;MAAAEPFDPFSFEEDDANDDQYTYESSLPPESTLFAQTVGTLSRGETASMSYVTDDTSRQQSQQQHPKSLPPKMTVKLTLHEEVSSSAGDTKNGGASSSQLFVEGKVVVHVQSSDANRNSPFCLQLYGSMASSANIKCNDHCHLLNESPRNTAISRGINKNKHKNSFINCRVEIPKSQVLSEIMSYSMNVKTSNMPILVQTKATLNTQKICRIGVQIRSNLSNKGDLQNFTIVVAVPQTLQGSTVKITKGDNANWDEMKRLVTWKIGHLPHGKSCLVSIEAEISPTLASLLPLSSSLTESSSTKVVEEKIQFPVLVRCTSEKDQISDLKLAAVALKSVPASIGVQLTRSFRLLHRVEHSDV
;
A
#
# COMPACT_ATOMS: atom_id res chain seq x y z
N MET A 1 26.51 -37.98 -8.69
CA MET A 1 25.75 -36.72 -8.61
C MET A 1 24.30 -37.11 -8.39
N ALA A 2 23.78 -36.94 -7.18
CA ALA A 2 22.38 -37.25 -6.88
C ALA A 2 21.50 -36.16 -7.49
N ALA A 3 20.48 -36.57 -8.24
CA ALA A 3 19.45 -35.66 -8.75
C ALA A 3 18.68 -35.12 -7.54
N ALA A 4 18.62 -33.80 -7.38
CA ALA A 4 17.78 -33.18 -6.37
C ALA A 4 16.32 -33.51 -6.67
N GLU A 5 15.61 -34.07 -5.70
CA GLU A 5 14.17 -34.32 -5.84
C GLU A 5 13.43 -32.99 -6.04
N PRO A 6 12.44 -32.96 -6.95
CA PRO A 6 11.61 -31.77 -7.15
C PRO A 6 10.84 -31.50 -5.85
N PHE A 7 11.07 -30.31 -5.28
CA PHE A 7 10.28 -29.80 -4.16
C PHE A 7 8.80 -29.76 -4.57
N ASP A 8 7.99 -30.64 -3.98
CA ASP A 8 6.54 -30.59 -4.09
C ASP A 8 6.01 -29.74 -2.92
N PRO A 9 5.59 -28.47 -3.15
CA PRO A 9 5.03 -27.63 -2.09
C PRO A 9 3.66 -28.12 -1.59
N PHE A 10 3.13 -29.24 -2.09
CA PHE A 10 1.78 -29.74 -1.82
C PHE A 10 1.72 -31.07 -1.06
N SER A 11 2.84 -31.60 -0.57
CA SER A 11 2.78 -32.59 0.51
C SER A 11 2.27 -31.87 1.77
N PHE A 12 0.95 -31.90 1.95
CA PHE A 12 0.36 -31.72 3.28
C PHE A 12 0.85 -32.90 4.10
N GLU A 13 2.02 -32.77 4.73
CA GLU A 13 2.33 -33.61 5.87
C GLU A 13 1.21 -33.32 6.86
N GLU A 14 0.36 -34.32 7.07
CA GLU A 14 -0.53 -34.38 8.21
C GLU A 14 0.41 -34.45 9.42
N ASP A 15 0.87 -33.28 9.86
CA ASP A 15 1.60 -33.13 11.11
C ASP A 15 0.66 -33.60 12.21
N ASP A 16 0.85 -34.85 12.61
CA ASP A 16 0.29 -35.44 13.81
C ASP A 16 0.56 -34.49 14.98
N ALA A 17 -0.53 -33.82 15.38
CA ALA A 17 -0.75 -33.14 16.64
C ALA A 17 0.45 -33.09 17.61
N ASN A 18 1.28 -32.05 17.48
CA ASN A 18 1.92 -31.47 18.64
C ASN A 18 1.29 -30.09 18.88
N ASP A 19 0.38 -30.10 19.87
CA ASP A 19 -0.37 -28.99 20.40
C ASP A 19 0.56 -28.07 21.19
N ASP A 20 1.42 -27.33 20.49
CA ASP A 20 2.17 -26.23 21.11
C ASP A 20 1.22 -25.04 21.28
N GLN A 21 0.73 -24.89 22.51
CA GLN A 21 -0.05 -23.76 22.99
C GLN A 21 0.66 -22.43 22.67
N TYR A 22 0.20 -21.74 21.63
CA TYR A 22 0.49 -20.32 21.45
C TYR A 22 -0.40 -19.51 22.40
N THR A 23 0.07 -19.27 23.62
CA THR A 23 -0.49 -18.22 24.48
C THR A 23 -0.14 -16.86 23.88
N TYR A 24 -1.10 -16.24 23.20
CA TYR A 24 -1.05 -14.82 22.85
C TYR A 24 -1.38 -14.00 24.10
N GLU A 25 -0.37 -13.38 24.72
CA GLU A 25 -0.60 -12.29 25.66
C GLU A 25 -1.21 -11.11 24.91
N SER A 26 -2.45 -10.80 25.26
CA SER A 26 -3.18 -9.61 24.82
C SER A 26 -2.53 -8.37 25.43
N SER A 27 -1.54 -7.79 24.74
CA SER A 27 -1.04 -6.46 25.06
C SER A 27 -1.97 -5.42 24.41
N LEU A 28 -2.94 -4.94 25.19
CA LEU A 28 -3.70 -3.74 24.85
C LEU A 28 -2.73 -2.55 24.66
N PRO A 29 -2.89 -1.72 23.61
CA PRO A 29 -2.10 -0.51 23.47
C PRO A 29 -2.49 0.50 24.56
N PRO A 30 -1.55 1.29 25.09
CA PRO A 30 -1.85 2.33 26.06
C PRO A 30 -2.68 3.44 25.40
N GLU A 31 -3.76 3.86 26.08
CA GLU A 31 -4.55 5.04 25.74
C GLU A 31 -3.64 6.26 25.60
N SER A 32 -3.62 6.86 24.42
CA SER A 32 -2.95 8.14 24.17
C SER A 32 -3.80 9.27 24.75
N THR A 33 -3.44 9.66 25.97
CA THR A 33 -3.96 10.86 26.64
C THR A 33 -3.81 12.10 25.76
N LEU A 34 -4.94 12.76 25.50
CA LEU A 34 -5.07 14.05 24.84
C LEU A 34 -4.27 15.13 25.59
N PHE A 35 -3.33 15.78 24.91
CA PHE A 35 -2.73 17.03 25.38
C PHE A 35 -3.73 18.18 25.21
N ALA A 36 -4.34 18.60 26.33
CA ALA A 36 -5.01 19.88 26.44
C ALA A 36 -3.94 21.00 26.43
N GLN A 37 -4.00 21.88 25.43
CA GLN A 37 -3.19 23.10 25.41
C GLN A 37 -3.77 24.12 26.40
N THR A 38 -2.99 24.43 27.43
CA THR A 38 -3.27 25.49 28.40
C THR A 38 -3.05 26.85 27.74
N VAL A 39 -4.11 27.67 27.70
CA VAL A 39 -4.07 29.06 27.26
C VAL A 39 -3.45 29.89 28.40
N GLY A 40 -2.20 30.32 28.21
CA GLY A 40 -1.52 31.26 29.09
C GLY A 40 -1.72 32.69 28.63
N THR A 41 -2.67 33.38 29.23
CA THR A 41 -2.86 34.83 29.15
C THR A 41 -1.76 35.53 29.94
N LEU A 42 -0.93 36.35 29.30
CA LEU A 42 0.00 37.26 29.98
C LEU A 42 -0.32 38.71 29.65
N SER A 43 -0.52 39.45 30.73
CA SER A 43 -0.94 40.83 30.85
C SER A 43 0.22 41.83 30.69
N ARG A 44 -0.06 42.87 29.90
CA ARG A 44 0.07 44.31 30.20
C ARG A 44 1.09 44.74 31.29
N GLY A 45 2.07 45.55 30.87
CA GLY A 45 2.86 46.49 31.68
C GLY A 45 3.60 47.41 30.71
N GLU A 46 3.10 48.62 30.45
CA GLU A 46 3.36 49.88 31.16
C GLU A 46 4.45 50.72 30.49
N THR A 47 4.06 51.98 30.32
CA THR A 47 4.71 53.10 29.64
C THR A 47 5.85 53.69 30.46
N ALA A 48 6.97 53.99 29.82
CA ALA A 48 7.91 55.00 30.31
C ALA A 48 8.42 55.84 29.13
N SER A 49 7.94 57.09 29.10
CA SER A 49 8.47 58.20 28.33
C SER A 49 9.74 58.73 28.99
N MET A 50 10.84 58.85 28.24
CA MET A 50 11.99 59.64 28.68
C MET A 50 12.58 60.42 27.50
N SER A 51 12.90 61.67 27.83
CA SER A 51 13.16 62.82 26.98
C SER A 51 14.61 62.93 26.48
N TYR A 52 14.72 63.71 25.40
CA TYR A 52 15.89 64.10 24.61
C TYR A 52 17.15 64.52 25.36
N VAL A 53 18.30 64.06 24.86
CA VAL A 53 19.57 64.81 24.80
C VAL A 53 20.18 64.57 23.42
N THR A 54 20.22 65.62 22.60
CA THR A 54 20.92 65.65 21.31
C THR A 54 22.37 66.04 21.56
N ASP A 55 23.27 65.08 21.41
CA ASP A 55 24.71 65.32 21.40
C ASP A 55 25.23 65.09 19.97
N ASP A 56 25.63 66.19 19.34
CA ASP A 56 26.20 66.24 18.00
C ASP A 56 27.66 65.75 18.07
N THR A 57 27.86 64.45 17.92
CA THR A 57 29.20 63.88 17.77
C THR A 57 29.35 63.24 16.39
N SER A 58 30.24 63.84 15.61
CA SER A 58 30.60 63.47 14.24
C SER A 58 31.14 62.04 14.19
N ARG A 59 30.25 61.07 13.98
CA ARG A 59 30.59 59.65 13.82
C ARG A 59 31.08 59.37 12.41
N GLN A 60 32.35 59.00 12.30
CA GLN A 60 32.88 58.28 11.15
C GLN A 60 31.99 57.07 10.87
N GLN A 61 31.32 57.04 9.72
CA GLN A 61 30.54 55.91 9.23
C GLN A 61 31.49 54.75 8.90
N SER A 62 31.91 54.01 9.92
CA SER A 62 32.37 52.64 9.74
C SER A 62 31.23 51.88 9.07
N GLN A 63 31.40 51.47 7.81
CA GLN A 63 30.48 50.61 7.08
C GLN A 63 30.20 49.37 7.93
N GLN A 64 29.11 49.40 8.71
CA GLN A 64 28.60 48.23 9.40
C GLN A 64 28.17 47.25 8.32
N GLN A 65 29.06 46.31 7.99
CA GLN A 65 28.71 45.17 7.18
C GLN A 65 27.60 44.44 7.94
N HIS A 66 26.36 44.60 7.46
CA HIS A 66 25.24 43.87 8.03
C HIS A 66 25.61 42.39 8.08
N PRO A 67 25.54 41.76 9.26
CA PRO A 67 25.93 40.37 9.41
C PRO A 67 25.17 39.55 8.37
N LYS A 68 25.91 38.87 7.51
CA LYS A 68 25.36 38.05 6.43
C LYS A 68 24.41 37.03 7.07
N SER A 69 23.11 37.24 6.90
CA SER A 69 22.10 36.38 7.50
C SER A 69 22.28 34.95 6.96
N LEU A 70 22.28 33.98 7.88
CA LEU A 70 22.41 32.59 7.49
C LEU A 70 21.17 32.15 6.71
N PRO A 71 21.32 31.27 5.70
CA PRO A 71 20.18 30.70 5.00
C PRO A 71 19.22 30.01 5.96
N PRO A 72 17.89 30.08 5.72
CA PRO A 72 16.92 29.42 6.57
C PRO A 72 17.12 27.90 6.57
N LYS A 73 16.88 27.29 7.74
CA LYS A 73 16.82 25.84 7.90
C LYS A 73 15.39 25.39 7.74
N MET A 74 15.18 24.35 6.95
CA MET A 74 13.87 23.80 6.65
C MET A 74 13.88 22.28 6.79
N THR A 75 12.85 21.71 7.42
CA THR A 75 12.60 20.28 7.47
C THR A 75 11.35 19.98 6.64
N VAL A 76 11.49 19.05 5.71
CA VAL A 76 10.44 18.63 4.78
C VAL A 76 10.14 17.16 5.05
N LYS A 77 8.97 16.88 5.62
CA LYS A 77 8.46 15.52 5.77
C LYS A 77 7.54 15.20 4.60
N LEU A 78 7.95 14.25 3.77
CA LEU A 78 7.20 13.73 2.65
C LEU A 78 6.49 12.43 3.08
N THR A 79 5.21 12.34 2.78
CA THR A 79 4.41 11.12 2.97
C THR A 79 3.89 10.69 1.61
N LEU A 80 4.34 9.51 1.16
CA LEU A 80 3.81 8.83 -0.02
C LEU A 80 2.81 7.76 0.46
N HIS A 81 1.58 7.85 -0.01
CA HIS A 81 0.53 6.88 0.29
C HIS A 81 -0.07 6.34 -1.00
N GLU A 82 -0.21 5.02 -1.11
CA GLU A 82 -0.77 4.35 -2.29
C GLU A 82 -2.04 3.57 -1.97
N GLU A 83 -3.07 3.78 -2.77
CA GLU A 83 -4.26 2.96 -2.85
C GLU A 83 -4.09 1.99 -4.03
N VAL A 84 -4.11 0.71 -3.73
CA VAL A 84 -3.75 -0.35 -4.68
C VAL A 84 -4.95 -1.24 -4.90
N SER A 85 -5.43 -1.26 -6.12
CA SER A 85 -6.46 -2.21 -6.56
C SER A 85 -5.83 -3.26 -7.44
N SER A 86 -6.11 -4.52 -7.17
CA SER A 86 -5.63 -5.62 -7.99
C SER A 86 -6.72 -6.64 -8.25
N SER A 87 -6.75 -7.16 -9.48
CA SER A 87 -7.54 -8.33 -9.85
C SER A 87 -6.61 -9.41 -10.40
N ALA A 88 -6.79 -10.64 -9.93
CA ALA A 88 -6.23 -11.84 -10.51
C ALA A 88 -7.36 -12.67 -11.08
N GLY A 89 -7.15 -13.19 -12.29
CA GLY A 89 -8.05 -14.15 -12.90
C GLY A 89 -7.27 -15.19 -13.68
N ASP A 90 -7.89 -16.35 -13.84
CA ASP A 90 -7.29 -17.43 -14.61
C ASP A 90 -7.35 -17.08 -16.09
N THR A 91 -6.20 -17.19 -16.75
CA THR A 91 -6.17 -17.01 -18.21
C THR A 91 -6.69 -18.28 -18.86
N LYS A 92 -7.67 -18.16 -19.76
CA LYS A 92 -8.35 -19.29 -20.45
C LYS A 92 -7.42 -20.28 -21.16
N ASN A 93 -6.13 -19.95 -21.33
CA ASN A 93 -5.15 -20.73 -22.08
C ASN A 93 -4.14 -21.50 -21.20
N GLY A 94 -4.42 -21.69 -19.90
CA GLY A 94 -3.49 -22.36 -18.99
C GLY A 94 -2.17 -21.60 -18.80
N GLY A 95 -2.16 -20.31 -19.13
CA GLY A 95 -1.04 -19.42 -18.83
C GLY A 95 -0.99 -19.10 -17.35
N ALA A 96 0.21 -18.80 -16.84
CA ALA A 96 0.40 -18.34 -15.47
C ALA A 96 -0.59 -17.19 -15.16
N SER A 97 -1.27 -17.27 -14.01
CA SER A 97 -2.21 -16.25 -13.55
C SER A 97 -1.59 -14.86 -13.67
N SER A 98 -2.22 -13.98 -14.46
CA SER A 98 -1.77 -12.61 -14.62
C SER A 98 -2.66 -11.69 -13.80
N SER A 99 -2.10 -11.10 -12.73
CA SER A 99 -2.79 -10.05 -12.00
C SER A 99 -2.62 -8.70 -12.70
N GLN A 100 -3.65 -7.88 -12.71
CA GLN A 100 -3.53 -6.47 -13.07
C GLN A 100 -3.48 -5.65 -11.79
N LEU A 101 -2.53 -4.71 -11.71
CA LEU A 101 -2.40 -3.81 -10.57
C LEU A 101 -2.62 -2.39 -11.06
N PHE A 102 -3.54 -1.70 -10.40
CA PHE A 102 -3.77 -0.28 -10.55
C PHE A 102 -3.38 0.41 -9.25
N VAL A 103 -2.47 1.37 -9.34
CA VAL A 103 -1.93 2.12 -8.20
C VAL A 103 -2.35 3.57 -8.34
N GLU A 104 -3.00 4.11 -7.32
CA GLU A 104 -3.25 5.54 -7.13
C GLU A 104 -2.43 6.03 -5.94
N GLY A 105 -1.48 6.92 -6.18
CA GLY A 105 -0.63 7.47 -5.14
C GLY A 105 -0.90 8.93 -4.87
N LYS A 106 -0.62 9.34 -3.63
CA LYS A 106 -0.66 10.73 -3.18
C LYS A 106 0.64 11.07 -2.46
N VAL A 107 1.11 12.29 -2.67
CA VAL A 107 2.26 12.86 -1.98
C VAL A 107 1.78 14.04 -1.15
N VAL A 108 1.91 13.88 0.16
CA VAL A 108 1.62 14.93 1.15
C VAL A 108 2.94 15.45 1.70
N VAL A 109 3.04 16.76 1.89
CA VAL A 109 4.20 17.39 2.49
C VAL A 109 3.84 18.12 3.77
N HIS A 110 4.71 17.99 4.78
CA HIS A 110 4.72 18.82 5.97
C HIS A 110 6.04 19.59 6.02
N VAL A 111 5.95 20.92 6.05
CA VAL A 111 7.10 21.83 6.02
C VAL A 111 7.24 22.56 7.35
N GLN A 112 8.44 22.53 7.93
CA GLN A 112 8.82 23.33 9.09
C GLN A 112 10.04 24.18 8.72
N SER A 113 9.94 25.50 8.86
CA SER A 113 10.99 26.45 8.48
C SER A 113 11.35 27.36 9.64
N SER A 114 12.65 27.65 9.80
CA SER A 114 13.16 28.62 10.77
C SER A 114 12.84 30.08 10.40
N ASP A 115 12.47 30.35 9.14
CA ASP A 115 11.98 31.67 8.73
C ASP A 115 10.55 31.83 9.26
N ALA A 116 10.34 32.85 10.09
CA ALA A 116 9.07 33.13 10.75
C ALA A 116 7.97 33.55 9.76
N ASN A 117 8.35 34.17 8.63
CA ASN A 117 7.41 34.82 7.73
C ASN A 117 7.02 33.93 6.55
N ARG A 118 7.90 33.00 6.13
CA ARG A 118 7.67 32.17 4.95
C ARG A 118 8.37 30.82 5.00
N ASN A 119 7.84 29.88 4.22
CA ASN A 119 8.59 28.68 3.86
C ASN A 119 9.35 28.96 2.56
N SER A 120 10.62 28.57 2.49
CA SER A 120 11.38 28.70 1.24
C SER A 120 10.87 27.68 0.22
N PRO A 121 10.63 28.07 -1.05
CA PRO A 121 10.27 27.12 -2.08
C PRO A 121 11.42 26.12 -2.33
N PHE A 122 11.07 24.90 -2.72
CA PHE A 122 12.04 23.84 -2.96
C PHE A 122 11.69 23.05 -4.22
N CYS A 123 12.63 22.23 -4.68
CA CYS A 123 12.45 21.34 -5.82
C CYS A 123 12.16 19.92 -5.31
N LEU A 124 10.98 19.40 -5.63
CA LEU A 124 10.64 17.99 -5.48
C LEU A 124 11.12 17.23 -6.72
N GLN A 125 11.95 16.21 -6.49
CA GLN A 125 12.47 15.33 -7.53
C GLN A 125 11.78 13.97 -7.42
N LEU A 126 11.15 13.54 -8.51
CA LEU A 126 10.56 12.23 -8.66
C LEU A 126 11.40 11.40 -9.64
N TYR A 127 11.74 10.19 -9.23
CA TYR A 127 12.53 9.27 -10.03
C TYR A 127 12.18 7.82 -9.71
N GLY A 128 12.63 6.90 -10.56
CA GLY A 128 12.19 5.50 -10.56
C GLY A 128 11.90 5.06 -11.99
N SER A 129 11.90 3.76 -12.24
CA SER A 129 11.59 3.24 -13.58
C SER A 129 10.12 3.46 -13.95
N MET A 130 9.22 3.54 -12.96
CA MET A 130 7.80 3.81 -13.19
C MET A 130 7.44 5.30 -13.21
N ALA A 131 8.37 6.20 -12.86
CA ALA A 131 8.10 7.63 -12.84
C ALA A 131 7.67 8.15 -14.22
N SER A 132 8.23 7.61 -15.30
CA SER A 132 7.87 7.98 -16.68
C SER A 132 6.52 7.44 -17.15
N SER A 133 5.99 6.40 -16.49
CA SER A 133 4.67 5.80 -16.81
C SER A 133 3.54 6.32 -15.93
N ALA A 134 3.87 7.12 -14.90
CA ALA A 134 2.91 7.68 -13.98
C ALA A 134 2.12 8.82 -14.63
N ASN A 135 0.80 8.79 -14.53
CA ASN A 135 -0.05 9.92 -14.84
C ASN A 135 -0.07 10.86 -13.63
N ILE A 136 0.80 11.88 -13.64
CA ILE A 136 1.00 12.80 -12.52
C ILE A 136 0.09 14.02 -12.64
N LYS A 137 -0.57 14.37 -11.54
CA LYS A 137 -1.35 15.59 -11.38
C LYS A 137 -0.79 16.37 -10.19
N CYS A 138 -0.31 17.58 -10.46
CA CYS A 138 0.13 18.50 -9.41
C CYS A 138 -1.04 19.38 -8.97
N ASN A 139 -1.01 19.82 -7.70
CA ASN A 139 -1.96 20.80 -7.19
C ASN A 139 -1.43 22.24 -7.34
N ASP A 140 -2.15 23.22 -6.78
CA ASP A 140 -1.77 24.65 -6.81
C ASP A 140 -0.45 24.97 -6.09
N HIS A 141 0.06 24.08 -5.25
CA HIS A 141 1.32 24.25 -4.52
C HIS A 141 2.51 23.57 -5.20
N CYS A 142 2.33 22.97 -6.36
CA CYS A 142 3.34 22.18 -7.05
C CYS A 142 3.29 22.44 -8.56
N HIS A 143 4.40 22.92 -9.12
CA HIS A 143 4.50 23.27 -10.54
C HIS A 143 5.60 22.47 -11.22
N LEU A 144 5.29 21.81 -12.34
CA LEU A 144 6.28 21.07 -13.12
C LEU A 144 7.32 22.04 -13.70
N LEU A 145 8.61 21.76 -13.45
CA LEU A 145 9.73 22.57 -13.94
C LEU A 145 10.24 22.09 -15.31
N ASN A 146 10.03 20.81 -15.62
CA ASN A 146 10.53 20.16 -16.83
C ASN A 146 9.40 19.87 -17.83
N GLU A 147 8.42 20.77 -17.99
CA GLU A 147 7.50 20.67 -19.12
C GLU A 147 8.27 20.97 -20.42
N SER A 148 8.96 19.96 -20.95
CA SER A 148 9.32 20.00 -22.36
C SER A 148 7.98 19.96 -23.12
N PRO A 149 7.64 20.98 -23.93
CA PRO A 149 6.30 21.15 -24.54
C PRO A 149 5.96 20.11 -25.63
N ARG A 150 6.55 18.91 -25.60
CA ARG A 150 6.42 17.87 -26.62
C ARG A 150 5.65 16.61 -26.19
N ASN A 151 5.14 16.53 -24.96
CA ASN A 151 4.50 15.31 -24.45
C ASN A 151 2.96 15.31 -24.46
N THR A 152 2.27 16.36 -24.91
CA THR A 152 0.81 16.34 -25.08
C THR A 152 0.35 15.72 -26.40
N ALA A 153 1.26 15.42 -27.32
CA ALA A 153 0.96 14.67 -28.54
C ALA A 153 2.18 13.85 -28.96
N ILE A 154 2.27 12.58 -28.55
CA ILE A 154 2.85 11.43 -29.29
C ILE A 154 2.59 10.19 -28.41
N SER A 155 1.38 9.67 -28.54
CA SER A 155 1.21 8.22 -28.59
C SER A 155 1.51 7.83 -30.04
N ARG A 156 2.46 6.89 -30.26
CA ARG A 156 2.88 6.24 -31.53
C ARG A 156 4.19 6.79 -32.13
N GLY A 157 5.32 6.29 -31.64
CA GLY A 157 6.63 6.51 -32.27
C GLY A 157 7.79 5.97 -31.44
N ILE A 158 7.86 4.65 -31.30
CA ILE A 158 8.84 3.92 -30.48
C ILE A 158 10.24 4.08 -31.09
N ASN A 159 11.08 4.96 -30.53
CA ASN A 159 12.53 4.93 -30.69
C ASN A 159 13.16 4.52 -29.34
N LYS A 160 13.58 3.24 -29.26
CA LYS A 160 14.00 2.55 -28.02
C LYS A 160 15.42 2.84 -27.52
N ASN A 161 16.14 3.80 -28.09
CA ASN A 161 17.59 3.90 -27.83
C ASN A 161 17.95 5.11 -26.94
N LYS A 162 18.39 4.77 -25.72
CA LYS A 162 18.84 5.60 -24.58
C LYS A 162 17.74 6.03 -23.60
N HIS A 163 17.43 5.12 -22.67
CA HIS A 163 16.82 5.42 -21.37
C HIS A 163 17.75 6.33 -20.56
N LYS A 164 17.72 7.65 -20.83
CA LYS A 164 18.13 8.63 -19.83
C LYS A 164 17.14 8.51 -18.67
N ASN A 165 17.63 8.31 -17.45
CA ASN A 165 16.81 8.38 -16.24
C ASN A 165 15.99 9.68 -16.29
N SER A 166 14.70 9.57 -16.56
CA SER A 166 13.80 10.72 -16.61
C SER A 166 13.45 11.09 -15.17
N PHE A 167 14.07 12.16 -14.68
CA PHE A 167 13.69 12.78 -13.42
C PHE A 167 12.60 13.81 -13.70
N ILE A 168 11.51 13.75 -12.94
CA ILE A 168 10.47 14.78 -12.97
C ILE A 168 10.78 15.75 -11.82
N ASN A 169 11.00 17.01 -12.17
CA ASN A 169 11.28 18.06 -11.21
C ASN A 169 10.05 18.94 -11.07
N CYS A 170 9.64 19.21 -9.85
CA CYS A 170 8.55 20.13 -9.54
C CYS A 170 9.03 21.19 -8.56
N ARG A 171 8.62 22.44 -8.75
CA ARG A 171 8.77 23.51 -7.78
C ARG A 171 7.60 23.45 -6.81
N VAL A 172 7.89 23.36 -5.53
CA VAL A 172 6.88 23.27 -4.46
C VAL A 172 6.91 24.53 -3.62
N GLU A 173 5.76 25.16 -3.43
CA GLU A 173 5.57 26.39 -2.66
C GLU A 173 4.41 26.23 -1.66
N ILE A 174 4.75 26.08 -0.39
CA ILE A 174 3.76 25.87 0.68
C ILE A 174 3.64 27.14 1.52
N PRO A 175 2.46 27.79 1.59
CA PRO A 175 2.26 28.96 2.45
C PRO A 175 2.60 28.67 3.91
N LYS A 176 3.13 29.65 4.65
CA LYS A 176 3.47 29.46 6.07
C LYS A 176 2.25 29.11 6.94
N SER A 177 1.07 29.59 6.54
CA SER A 177 -0.21 29.28 7.17
C SER A 177 -0.65 27.83 7.00
N GLN A 178 -0.08 27.10 6.02
CA GLN A 178 -0.36 25.70 5.76
C GLN A 178 0.82 24.84 6.19
N VAL A 179 0.61 24.02 7.22
CA VAL A 179 1.64 23.14 7.75
C VAL A 179 1.67 21.80 7.00
N LEU A 180 0.54 21.37 6.44
CA LEU A 180 0.34 20.09 5.77
C LEU A 180 -0.48 20.30 4.48
N SER A 181 0.06 19.87 3.33
CA SER A 181 -0.64 19.99 2.04
C SER A 181 -0.38 18.76 1.15
N GLU A 182 -1.43 18.23 0.51
CA GLU A 182 -1.28 17.29 -0.61
C GLU A 182 -0.74 18.08 -1.80
N ILE A 183 0.41 17.71 -2.36
CA ILE A 183 1.07 18.46 -3.44
C ILE A 183 0.97 17.77 -4.81
N MET A 184 0.72 16.47 -4.81
CA MET A 184 0.72 15.68 -6.02
C MET A 184 -0.11 14.40 -5.82
N SER A 185 -0.82 14.02 -6.87
CA SER A 185 -1.37 12.67 -7.03
C SER A 185 -0.83 12.04 -8.30
N TYR A 186 -0.79 10.71 -8.35
CA TYR A 186 -0.45 9.97 -9.56
C TYR A 186 -1.29 8.70 -9.69
N SER A 187 -1.46 8.22 -10.91
CA SER A 187 -1.99 6.89 -11.16
C SER A 187 -1.16 6.14 -12.20
N MET A 188 -1.09 4.82 -12.07
CA MET A 188 -0.38 3.96 -13.02
C MET A 188 -0.88 2.52 -12.98
N ASN A 189 -0.67 1.81 -14.09
CA ASN A 189 -0.78 0.37 -14.15
C ASN A 189 0.59 -0.26 -13.89
N VAL A 190 0.66 -1.19 -12.94
CA VAL A 190 1.91 -1.86 -12.53
C VAL A 190 1.85 -3.34 -12.90
N LYS A 191 3.01 -3.92 -13.22
CA LYS A 191 3.13 -5.35 -13.50
C LYS A 191 3.02 -6.19 -12.22
N THR A 192 2.58 -7.43 -12.37
CA THR A 192 2.37 -8.44 -11.31
C THR A 192 3.54 -8.68 -10.38
N SER A 193 4.78 -8.49 -10.84
CA SER A 193 5.99 -8.83 -10.07
C SER A 193 6.09 -8.08 -8.74
N ASN A 194 5.33 -7.00 -8.57
CA ASN A 194 5.32 -6.18 -7.37
C ASN A 194 4.08 -6.39 -6.49
N MET A 195 3.36 -7.51 -6.66
CA MET A 195 2.28 -7.87 -5.75
C MET A 195 2.82 -8.10 -4.34
N PRO A 196 2.28 -7.43 -3.30
CA PRO A 196 2.75 -7.59 -1.93
C PRO A 196 2.28 -8.91 -1.28
N ILE A 197 1.31 -9.58 -1.90
CA ILE A 197 0.77 -10.86 -1.46
C ILE A 197 0.68 -11.85 -2.62
N LEU A 198 0.79 -13.13 -2.30
CA LEU A 198 0.52 -14.24 -3.20
C LEU A 198 -0.70 -14.97 -2.66
N VAL A 199 -1.75 -15.10 -3.47
CA VAL A 199 -2.99 -15.77 -3.08
C VAL A 199 -3.11 -17.06 -3.89
N GLN A 200 -3.39 -18.15 -3.19
CA GLN A 200 -3.67 -19.46 -3.78
C GLN A 200 -5.01 -19.95 -3.23
N THR A 201 -5.86 -20.39 -4.14
CA THR A 201 -7.20 -20.89 -3.84
C THR A 201 -7.30 -22.33 -4.31
N LYS A 202 -7.95 -23.19 -3.53
CA LYS A 202 -8.17 -24.60 -3.90
C LYS A 202 -9.55 -25.05 -3.42
N ALA A 203 -10.28 -25.75 -4.27
CA ALA A 203 -11.49 -26.48 -3.89
C ALA A 203 -11.25 -27.97 -4.04
N THR A 204 -11.62 -28.75 -3.02
CA THR A 204 -11.54 -30.21 -3.04
C THR A 204 -12.87 -30.80 -2.63
N LEU A 205 -13.34 -31.79 -3.35
CA LEU A 205 -14.58 -32.51 -3.03
C LEU A 205 -14.22 -33.88 -2.44
N ASN A 206 -14.82 -34.21 -1.30
CA ASN A 206 -14.67 -35.53 -0.69
C ASN A 206 -15.76 -36.52 -1.15
N THR A 207 -15.64 -37.79 -0.74
CA THR A 207 -16.59 -38.86 -1.07
C THR A 207 -17.99 -38.64 -0.48
N GLN A 208 -18.12 -37.82 0.56
CA GLN A 208 -19.37 -37.48 1.23
C GLN A 208 -20.06 -36.26 0.60
N LYS A 209 -19.62 -35.79 -0.58
CA LYS A 209 -20.15 -34.61 -1.27
C LYS A 209 -19.96 -33.30 -0.48
N ILE A 210 -18.99 -33.28 0.42
CA ILE A 210 -18.57 -32.06 1.13
C ILE A 210 -17.42 -31.45 0.32
N CYS A 211 -17.63 -30.20 -0.08
CA CYS A 211 -16.61 -29.38 -0.71
C CYS A 211 -15.85 -28.61 0.36
N ARG A 212 -14.54 -28.73 0.36
CA ARG A 212 -13.62 -27.92 1.14
C ARG A 212 -13.03 -26.83 0.26
N ILE A 213 -13.22 -25.58 0.65
CA ILE A 213 -12.56 -24.41 0.04
C ILE A 213 -11.41 -24.00 0.96
N GLY A 214 -10.21 -23.94 0.40
CA GLY A 214 -9.00 -23.45 1.07
C GLY A 214 -8.45 -22.21 0.39
N VAL A 215 -8.02 -21.23 1.18
CA VAL A 215 -7.31 -20.04 0.72
C VAL A 215 -6.00 -19.92 1.50
N GLN A 216 -4.89 -19.99 0.78
CA GLN A 216 -3.55 -19.76 1.32
C GLN A 216 -3.05 -18.42 0.83
N ILE A 217 -2.62 -17.55 1.74
CA ILE A 217 -2.04 -16.25 1.40
C ILE A 217 -0.67 -16.12 2.03
N ARG A 218 0.29 -15.69 1.23
CA ARG A 218 1.67 -15.45 1.65
C ARG A 218 2.05 -13.98 1.44
N SER A 219 2.70 -13.38 2.44
CA SER A 219 3.37 -12.09 2.26
C SER A 219 4.58 -12.27 1.34
N ASN A 220 4.71 -11.41 0.32
CA ASN A 220 5.87 -11.44 -0.57
C ASN A 220 7.18 -11.14 0.20
N LEU A 221 8.26 -11.81 -0.19
CA LEU A 221 9.60 -11.60 0.36
C LEU A 221 10.23 -10.27 -0.10
N SER A 222 9.66 -9.62 -1.12
CA SER A 222 10.06 -8.27 -1.52
C SER A 222 9.53 -7.18 -0.58
N ASN A 223 8.53 -7.49 0.26
CA ASN A 223 7.98 -6.53 1.20
C ASN A 223 9.05 -6.09 2.22
N LYS A 224 9.04 -4.83 2.64
CA LYS A 224 10.00 -4.32 3.64
C LYS A 224 9.53 -4.48 5.07
N GLY A 225 8.25 -4.73 5.27
CA GLY A 225 7.64 -4.85 6.58
C GLY A 225 6.40 -5.72 6.53
N ASP A 226 5.77 -5.84 7.69
CA ASP A 226 4.59 -6.67 7.86
C ASP A 226 3.35 -6.02 7.24
N LEU A 227 2.34 -6.87 7.00
CA LEU A 227 1.03 -6.45 6.55
C LEU A 227 0.10 -6.33 7.77
N GLN A 228 -0.57 -5.19 7.86
CA GLN A 228 -1.49 -4.82 8.93
C GLN A 228 -2.94 -4.80 8.42
N ASN A 229 -3.89 -4.76 9.35
CA ASN A 229 -5.33 -4.77 9.08
C ASN A 229 -5.75 -5.88 8.10
N PHE A 230 -5.09 -7.04 8.22
CA PHE A 230 -5.19 -8.11 7.25
C PHE A 230 -6.56 -8.81 7.36
N THR A 231 -7.33 -8.79 6.27
CA THR A 231 -8.69 -9.33 6.20
C THR A 231 -8.86 -10.17 4.93
N ILE A 232 -9.44 -11.36 5.09
CA ILE A 232 -9.81 -12.25 3.99
C ILE A 232 -11.33 -12.36 3.96
N VAL A 233 -11.93 -12.20 2.79
CA VAL A 233 -13.35 -12.45 2.57
C VAL A 233 -13.50 -13.45 1.44
N VAL A 234 -14.25 -14.53 1.69
CA VAL A 234 -14.56 -15.56 0.70
C VAL A 234 -16.07 -15.54 0.47
N ALA A 235 -16.47 -15.44 -0.79
CA ALA A 235 -17.87 -15.58 -1.18
C ALA A 235 -18.20 -17.06 -1.41
N VAL A 236 -19.24 -17.56 -0.74
CA VAL A 236 -19.67 -18.96 -0.84
C VAL A 236 -20.67 -19.09 -2.00
N PRO A 237 -20.29 -19.74 -3.12
CA PRO A 237 -21.13 -19.80 -4.31
C PRO A 237 -22.41 -20.59 -4.06
N GLN A 238 -23.44 -20.35 -4.88
CA GLN A 238 -24.75 -21.03 -4.77
C GLN A 238 -24.68 -22.54 -5.05
N THR A 239 -23.60 -23.00 -5.66
CA THR A 239 -23.29 -24.42 -5.84
C THR A 239 -23.00 -25.14 -4.53
N LEU A 240 -22.82 -24.40 -3.42
CA LEU A 240 -22.69 -24.93 -2.07
C LEU A 240 -23.92 -24.59 -1.21
N GLN A 241 -24.25 -25.43 -0.25
CA GLN A 241 -25.35 -25.20 0.68
C GLN A 241 -24.90 -24.27 1.82
N GLY A 242 -25.44 -23.06 1.85
CA GLY A 242 -25.04 -22.02 2.81
C GLY A 242 -25.29 -22.40 4.28
N SER A 243 -26.36 -23.15 4.54
CA SER A 243 -26.72 -23.65 5.87
C SER A 243 -25.74 -24.69 6.43
N THR A 244 -24.90 -25.28 5.57
CA THR A 244 -23.94 -26.34 5.93
C THR A 244 -22.51 -25.80 6.06
N VAL A 245 -22.32 -24.48 5.91
CA VAL A 245 -20.98 -23.87 5.97
C VAL A 245 -20.39 -24.05 7.37
N LYS A 246 -19.24 -24.72 7.41
CA LYS A 246 -18.44 -24.93 8.60
C LYS A 246 -17.06 -24.34 8.38
N ILE A 247 -16.61 -23.48 9.29
CA ILE A 247 -15.23 -22.98 9.30
C ILE A 247 -14.33 -24.08 9.85
N THR A 248 -13.32 -24.48 9.08
CA THR A 248 -12.41 -25.58 9.45
C THR A 248 -10.99 -25.14 9.74
N LYS A 249 -10.55 -23.99 9.22
CA LYS A 249 -9.26 -23.37 9.56
C LYS A 249 -9.38 -21.84 9.62
N GLY A 250 -8.60 -21.26 10.53
CA GLY A 250 -8.48 -19.81 10.73
C GLY A 250 -9.39 -19.29 11.83
N ASP A 251 -8.80 -18.56 12.78
CA ASP A 251 -9.52 -17.99 13.92
C ASP A 251 -10.30 -16.72 13.53
N ASN A 252 -11.23 -16.32 14.39
CA ASN A 252 -12.00 -15.08 14.26
C ASN A 252 -12.74 -14.94 12.93
N ALA A 253 -13.18 -16.06 12.35
CA ALA A 253 -14.05 -16.03 11.19
C ALA A 253 -15.50 -15.77 11.57
N ASN A 254 -16.18 -15.02 10.72
CA ASN A 254 -17.61 -14.77 10.81
C ASN A 254 -18.29 -15.19 9.50
N TRP A 255 -19.32 -16.04 9.60
CA TRP A 255 -20.19 -16.42 8.48
C TRP A 255 -21.44 -15.53 8.47
N ASP A 256 -21.64 -14.81 7.37
CA ASP A 256 -22.85 -14.05 7.09
C ASP A 256 -23.69 -14.83 6.07
N GLU A 257 -24.71 -15.56 6.56
CA GLU A 257 -25.58 -16.40 5.74
C GLU A 257 -26.35 -15.59 4.69
N MET A 258 -26.79 -14.39 5.04
CA MET A 258 -27.57 -13.52 4.16
C MET A 258 -26.73 -13.04 2.97
N LYS A 259 -25.48 -12.64 3.23
CA LYS A 259 -24.55 -12.20 2.18
C LYS A 259 -23.80 -13.35 1.52
N ARG A 260 -23.86 -14.54 2.11
CA ARG A 260 -23.06 -15.71 1.78
C ARG A 260 -21.56 -15.42 1.77
N LEU A 261 -21.08 -14.73 2.81
CA LEU A 261 -19.68 -14.34 2.95
C LEU A 261 -19.07 -14.89 4.23
N VAL A 262 -17.87 -15.45 4.13
CA VAL A 262 -17.03 -15.77 5.30
C VAL A 262 -15.93 -14.73 5.38
N THR A 263 -15.79 -14.07 6.54
CA THR A 263 -14.79 -13.02 6.76
C THR A 263 -13.85 -13.41 7.89
N TRP A 264 -12.55 -13.47 7.62
CA TRP A 264 -11.50 -13.61 8.62
C TRP A 264 -10.81 -12.27 8.85
N LYS A 265 -10.76 -11.82 10.12
CA LYS A 265 -9.98 -10.66 10.55
C LYS A 265 -8.70 -11.13 11.24
N ILE A 266 -7.64 -11.33 10.46
CA ILE A 266 -6.36 -11.84 10.94
C ILE A 266 -5.58 -10.75 11.69
N GLY A 267 -5.76 -9.49 11.30
CA GLY A 267 -5.11 -8.34 11.94
C GLY A 267 -3.70 -8.13 11.41
N HIS A 268 -2.79 -9.07 11.62
CA HIS A 268 -1.37 -8.94 11.26
C HIS A 268 -0.86 -10.19 10.51
N LEU A 269 -0.14 -9.98 9.42
CA LEU A 269 0.59 -11.02 8.70
C LEU A 269 2.07 -10.62 8.60
N PRO A 270 2.97 -11.28 9.36
CA PRO A 270 4.38 -10.95 9.35
C PRO A 270 5.02 -11.14 7.96
N HIS A 271 6.07 -10.36 7.72
CA HIS A 271 6.85 -10.45 6.48
C HIS A 271 7.29 -11.90 6.16
N GLY A 272 7.05 -12.32 4.92
CA GLY A 272 7.43 -13.64 4.40
C GLY A 272 6.63 -14.83 4.95
N LYS A 273 5.72 -14.62 5.91
CA LYS A 273 4.86 -15.66 6.48
C LYS A 273 3.62 -15.89 5.62
N SER A 274 2.97 -17.00 5.91
CA SER A 274 1.74 -17.45 5.23
C SER A 274 0.64 -17.65 6.25
N CYS A 275 -0.61 -17.49 5.81
CA CYS A 275 -1.81 -17.88 6.54
C CYS A 275 -2.66 -18.79 5.64
N LEU A 276 -3.35 -19.74 6.28
CA LEU A 276 -4.26 -20.68 5.62
C LEU A 276 -5.61 -20.61 6.31
N VAL A 277 -6.66 -20.36 5.54
CA VAL A 277 -8.04 -20.40 6.01
C VAL A 277 -8.84 -21.39 5.17
N SER A 278 -9.81 -22.07 5.80
CA SER A 278 -10.65 -23.00 5.05
C SER A 278 -12.06 -23.13 5.62
N ILE A 279 -12.97 -23.45 4.73
CA ILE A 279 -14.36 -23.78 5.04
C ILE A 279 -14.73 -25.10 4.36
N GLU A 280 -15.74 -25.75 4.90
CA GLU A 280 -16.40 -26.91 4.32
C GLU A 280 -17.89 -26.60 4.17
N ALA A 281 -18.49 -27.09 3.09
CA ALA A 281 -19.92 -27.03 2.88
C ALA A 281 -20.36 -28.17 1.95
N GLU A 282 -21.57 -28.67 2.14
CA GLU A 282 -22.17 -29.63 1.22
C GLU A 282 -22.43 -28.97 -0.14
N ILE A 283 -22.22 -29.73 -1.22
CA ILE A 283 -22.63 -29.27 -2.54
C ILE A 283 -24.16 -29.24 -2.67
N SER A 284 -24.67 -28.37 -3.54
CA SER A 284 -26.10 -28.31 -3.82
C SER A 284 -26.60 -29.60 -4.48
N PRO A 285 -27.87 -30.00 -4.29
CA PRO A 285 -28.43 -31.16 -4.97
C PRO A 285 -28.32 -31.10 -6.49
N THR A 286 -28.41 -29.90 -7.07
CA THR A 286 -28.26 -29.64 -8.50
C THR A 286 -26.85 -29.93 -9.00
N LEU A 287 -25.81 -29.50 -8.27
CA LEU A 287 -24.44 -29.85 -8.65
C LEU A 287 -24.17 -31.33 -8.41
N ALA A 288 -24.71 -31.89 -7.32
CA ALA A 288 -24.55 -33.30 -6.97
C ALA A 288 -25.12 -34.26 -8.03
N SER A 289 -26.16 -33.87 -8.77
CA SER A 289 -26.73 -34.68 -9.86
C SER A 289 -25.93 -34.58 -11.17
N LEU A 290 -25.18 -33.48 -11.34
CA LEU A 290 -24.33 -33.26 -12.52
C LEU A 290 -22.94 -33.89 -12.38
N LEU A 291 -22.47 -34.08 -11.14
CA LEU A 291 -21.21 -34.76 -10.90
C LEU A 291 -21.39 -36.27 -11.10
N PRO A 292 -20.64 -36.89 -12.03
CA PRO A 292 -20.76 -38.32 -12.25
C PRO A 292 -20.38 -39.08 -10.97
N LEU A 293 -21.30 -39.91 -10.48
CA LEU A 293 -21.13 -40.80 -9.32
C LEU A 293 -20.08 -41.92 -9.54
N SER A 294 -19.25 -41.81 -10.57
CA SER A 294 -18.34 -42.87 -10.97
C SER A 294 -17.23 -43.06 -9.93
N SER A 295 -17.41 -44.11 -9.13
CA SER A 295 -16.49 -44.69 -8.14
C SER A 295 -15.13 -45.16 -8.71
N SER A 296 -14.79 -44.75 -9.95
CA SER A 296 -13.58 -45.15 -10.68
C SER A 296 -12.73 -43.96 -11.13
N LEU A 297 -13.09 -42.72 -10.77
CA LEU A 297 -12.26 -41.55 -11.08
C LEU A 297 -11.00 -41.58 -10.20
N THR A 298 -9.85 -41.79 -10.84
CA THR A 298 -8.54 -41.53 -10.23
C THR A 298 -8.50 -40.08 -9.75
N GLU A 299 -7.98 -39.84 -8.53
CA GLU A 299 -8.01 -38.56 -7.79
C GLU A 299 -7.59 -37.32 -8.62
N SER A 300 -6.76 -37.50 -9.65
CA SER A 300 -6.28 -36.43 -10.52
C SER A 300 -7.32 -35.85 -11.50
N SER A 301 -8.42 -36.57 -11.75
CA SER A 301 -9.44 -36.16 -12.75
C SER A 301 -10.66 -35.47 -12.12
N SER A 302 -10.99 -35.79 -10.87
CA SER A 302 -12.12 -35.19 -10.15
C SER A 302 -11.84 -33.75 -9.71
N THR A 303 -10.59 -33.42 -9.40
CA THR A 303 -10.18 -32.07 -8.95
C THR A 303 -10.45 -31.00 -10.01
N LYS A 304 -10.14 -31.26 -11.28
CA LYS A 304 -10.37 -30.31 -12.36
C LYS A 304 -11.84 -29.94 -12.55
N VAL A 305 -12.73 -30.94 -12.50
CA VAL A 305 -14.17 -30.71 -12.64
C VAL A 305 -14.71 -29.88 -11.48
N VAL A 306 -14.22 -30.13 -10.26
CA VAL A 306 -14.61 -29.38 -9.06
C VAL A 306 -14.14 -27.94 -9.16
N GLU A 307 -12.88 -27.70 -9.55
CA GLU A 307 -12.32 -26.36 -9.72
C GLU A 307 -13.06 -25.57 -10.81
N GLU A 308 -13.43 -26.20 -11.92
CA GLU A 308 -14.21 -25.55 -12.98
C GLU A 308 -15.64 -25.21 -12.57
N LYS A 309 -16.28 -26.05 -11.74
CA LYS A 309 -17.70 -25.91 -11.37
C LYS A 309 -17.91 -25.14 -10.07
N ILE A 310 -16.92 -25.08 -9.18
CA ILE A 310 -16.98 -24.41 -7.90
C ILE A 310 -16.03 -23.22 -7.93
N GLN A 311 -16.51 -22.14 -8.52
CA GLN A 311 -15.83 -20.87 -8.52
C GLN A 311 -16.26 -20.05 -7.30
N PHE A 312 -15.28 -19.54 -6.56
CA PHE A 312 -15.54 -18.74 -5.36
C PHE A 312 -14.64 -17.49 -5.39
N PRO A 313 -15.24 -16.28 -5.44
CA PRO A 313 -14.47 -15.05 -5.34
C PRO A 313 -13.78 -14.91 -3.98
N VAL A 314 -12.52 -14.45 -4.01
CA VAL A 314 -11.76 -14.11 -2.80
C VAL A 314 -11.38 -12.64 -2.84
N LEU A 315 -11.60 -11.94 -1.74
CA LEU A 315 -11.20 -10.55 -1.55
C LEU A 315 -10.21 -10.49 -0.39
N VAL A 316 -9.07 -9.86 -0.61
CA VAL A 316 -8.04 -9.66 0.41
C VAL A 316 -7.81 -8.18 0.60
N ARG A 317 -7.76 -7.74 1.86
CA ARG A 317 -7.46 -6.35 2.25
C ARG A 317 -6.32 -6.34 3.25
N CYS A 318 -5.38 -5.44 3.05
CA CYS A 318 -4.30 -5.19 4.00
C CYS A 318 -3.71 -3.80 3.82
N THR A 319 -2.90 -3.37 4.78
CA THR A 319 -2.15 -2.11 4.75
C THR A 319 -0.69 -2.35 5.10
N SER A 320 0.20 -1.50 4.63
CA SER A 320 1.59 -1.43 5.13
C SER A 320 1.97 0.01 5.38
N GLU A 321 2.69 0.27 6.47
CA GLU A 321 3.16 1.60 6.87
C GLU A 321 4.66 1.82 6.61
N LYS A 322 5.33 0.81 6.06
CA LYS A 322 6.78 0.83 5.81
C LYS A 322 7.14 0.60 4.35
N ASP A 323 6.13 0.42 3.50
CA ASP A 323 6.33 -0.05 2.15
C ASP A 323 5.51 0.70 1.11
N GLN A 324 5.83 0.46 -0.16
CA GLN A 324 5.16 1.01 -1.34
C GLN A 324 5.18 -0.03 -2.46
N ILE A 325 4.19 0.02 -3.34
CA ILE A 325 4.06 -0.88 -4.50
C ILE A 325 4.77 -0.31 -5.73
N SER A 326 4.66 1.00 -5.96
CA SER A 326 5.44 1.61 -7.05
C SER A 326 6.93 1.67 -6.68
N ASP A 327 7.78 1.79 -7.69
CA ASP A 327 9.21 2.06 -7.47
C ASP A 327 9.54 3.56 -7.41
N LEU A 328 8.52 4.42 -7.28
CA LEU A 328 8.68 5.87 -7.20
C LEU A 328 9.52 6.26 -5.99
N LYS A 329 10.48 7.14 -6.22
CA LYS A 329 11.35 7.71 -5.21
C LYS A 329 11.19 9.22 -5.24
N LEU A 330 11.15 9.79 -4.04
CA LEU A 330 10.99 11.22 -3.81
C LEU A 330 12.25 11.77 -3.15
N ALA A 331 12.67 12.95 -3.58
CA ALA A 331 13.66 13.76 -2.88
C ALA A 331 13.24 15.23 -2.89
N ALA A 332 13.62 16.00 -1.87
CA ALA A 332 13.44 17.43 -1.84
C ALA A 332 14.81 18.11 -1.76
N VAL A 333 15.06 19.09 -2.64
CA VAL A 333 16.32 19.82 -2.71
C VAL A 333 16.08 21.31 -2.81
N ALA A 334 17.01 22.12 -2.28
CA ALA A 334 16.88 23.57 -2.35
C ALA A 334 16.94 24.05 -3.81
N LEU A 335 16.14 25.07 -4.14
CA LEU A 335 16.22 25.71 -5.44
C LEU A 335 17.50 26.53 -5.54
N LYS A 336 18.18 26.50 -6.70
CA LYS A 336 19.40 27.28 -6.91
C LYS A 336 19.18 28.79 -6.72
N SER A 337 17.98 29.28 -7.01
CA SER A 337 17.58 30.67 -6.86
C SER A 337 17.26 31.06 -5.41
N VAL A 338 17.01 30.11 -4.52
CA VAL A 338 16.62 30.36 -3.13
C VAL A 338 17.40 29.42 -2.21
N PRO A 339 18.57 29.83 -1.71
CA PRO A 339 19.40 28.98 -0.86
C PRO A 339 18.67 28.69 0.46
N ALA A 340 18.53 27.42 0.78
CA ALA A 340 17.98 26.92 2.04
C ALA A 340 18.69 25.61 2.41
N SER A 341 18.81 25.34 3.72
CA SER A 341 19.29 24.05 4.21
C SER A 341 18.10 23.14 4.44
N ILE A 342 17.91 22.12 3.61
CA ILE A 342 16.74 21.22 3.65
C ILE A 342 17.11 19.86 4.25
N GLY A 343 16.46 19.49 5.35
CA GLY A 343 16.43 18.12 5.87
C GLY A 343 15.17 17.40 5.40
N VAL A 344 15.29 16.16 4.92
CA VAL A 344 14.16 15.41 4.34
C VAL A 344 13.86 14.16 5.16
N GLN A 345 12.58 13.94 5.46
CA GLN A 345 12.06 12.70 6.04
C GLN A 345 11.04 12.11 5.08
N LEU A 346 11.11 10.81 4.80
CA LEU A 346 10.19 10.15 3.86
C LEU A 346 9.48 8.99 4.55
N THR A 347 8.16 9.05 4.56
CA THR A 347 7.26 7.96 5.01
C THR A 347 6.55 7.38 3.80
N ARG A 348 6.35 6.06 3.79
CA ARG A 348 5.71 5.31 2.70
C ARG A 348 4.64 4.41 3.27
N SER A 349 3.52 4.30 2.59
CA SER A 349 2.47 3.39 2.99
C SER A 349 1.63 2.98 1.79
N PHE A 350 0.95 1.84 1.91
CA PHE A 350 -0.08 1.46 0.97
C PHE A 350 -1.28 0.82 1.66
N ARG A 351 -2.43 0.86 0.98
CA ARG A 351 -3.61 0.04 1.25
C ARG A 351 -3.94 -0.78 0.01
N LEU A 352 -4.07 -2.08 0.20
CA LEU A 352 -4.36 -3.04 -0.85
C LEU A 352 -5.80 -3.53 -0.77
N LEU A 353 -6.44 -3.60 -1.93
CA LEU A 353 -7.64 -4.36 -2.21
C LEU A 353 -7.35 -5.31 -3.37
N HIS A 354 -7.21 -6.60 -3.08
CA HIS A 354 -6.93 -7.63 -4.08
C HIS A 354 -8.15 -8.54 -4.26
N ARG A 355 -8.53 -8.78 -5.50
CA ARG A 355 -9.64 -9.65 -5.90
C ARG A 355 -9.09 -10.84 -6.67
N VAL A 356 -9.47 -12.04 -6.28
CA VAL A 356 -9.29 -13.26 -7.07
C VAL A 356 -10.65 -13.63 -7.61
N GLU A 357 -10.80 -13.49 -8.92
CA GLU A 357 -12.03 -13.78 -9.66
C GLU A 357 -11.75 -14.93 -10.61
N HIS A 358 -12.61 -15.94 -10.62
CA HIS A 358 -12.58 -16.95 -11.65
C HIS A 358 -13.39 -16.38 -12.82
N SER A 359 -12.83 -16.39 -14.03
CA SER A 359 -13.55 -15.86 -15.19
C SER A 359 -14.74 -16.77 -15.49
N ASP A 360 -15.94 -16.19 -15.58
CA ASP A 360 -17.10 -16.88 -16.13
C ASP A 360 -16.75 -17.40 -17.54
N VAL A 361 -16.86 -18.71 -17.72
CA VAL A 361 -16.52 -19.39 -18.99
C VAL A 361 -17.57 -19.10 -20.04
#